data_AF-A0A814DCX4-F1
#
_entry.id   AF-A0A814DCX4-F1
#
_cell.length_a   1.000
_cell.length_b   1.000
_cell.length_c   1.000
_cell.angle_alpha   90.00
_cell.angle_beta   90.00
_cell.angle_gamma   90.00
#
_symmetry.space_group_name_H-M   'P 1'
#
loop_
_entity.id
_entity.type
_entity.pdbx_description
1 polymer ?
#
loop_
_entity_poly.entity_id
_entity_poly.type
_entity_poly.pdbx_seq_one_letter_code
_entity_poly.pdbx_strand_id
1 'polypeptide(L)'
;MQVVTSCQAPMTFVVLTLNRYCSIIYSRKAFFKSNKFIAISIGIQWFIGFLIALPFPILLKPYCALPSWLMPYYLLPFQVIPPITILVLNLLIFKYAHSSTRRVQPQHGATIVIRPKINARDLHLLKH
;
A
#
# COMPACT_ATOMS: atom_id res chain seq x y z
N MET A 1 23.52 -9.86 -10.25
CA MET A 1 22.08 -10.17 -10.09
C MET A 1 21.59 -10.05 -8.64
N GLN A 2 22.35 -10.47 -7.63
CA GLN A 2 21.90 -10.45 -6.21
C GLN A 2 21.40 -9.07 -5.72
N VAL A 3 22.03 -7.96 -6.13
CA VAL A 3 21.62 -6.60 -5.71
C VAL A 3 20.20 -6.27 -6.16
N VAL A 4 19.83 -6.64 -7.40
CA VAL A 4 18.49 -6.40 -7.93
C VAL A 4 17.47 -7.19 -7.12
N THR A 5 17.75 -8.46 -6.80
CA THR A 5 16.84 -9.31 -6.04
C THR A 5 16.61 -8.80 -4.61
N SER A 6 17.67 -8.36 -3.91
CA SER A 6 17.58 -7.82 -2.55
C SER A 6 16.79 -6.50 -2.50
N CYS A 7 16.87 -5.68 -3.55
CA CYS A 7 16.12 -4.43 -3.68
C CYS A 7 14.62 -4.64 -3.95
N GLN A 8 14.24 -5.76 -4.57
CA GLN A 8 12.85 -6.02 -4.96
C GLN A 8 11.98 -6.48 -3.79
N ALA A 9 12.54 -7.22 -2.83
CA ALA A 9 11.81 -7.69 -1.66
C ALA A 9 11.09 -6.55 -0.89
N PRO A 10 11.76 -5.48 -0.42
CA PRO A 10 11.11 -4.40 0.32
C PRO A 10 10.09 -3.63 -0.54
N MET A 11 10.38 -3.42 -1.82
CA MET A 11 9.46 -2.75 -2.75
C MET A 11 8.18 -3.57 -2.99
N THR A 12 8.28 -4.91 -2.99
CA THR A 12 7.12 -5.80 -3.12
C THR A 12 6.18 -5.65 -1.93
N PHE A 13 6.72 -5.55 -0.70
CA PHE A 13 5.91 -5.28 0.48
C PHE A 13 5.23 -3.91 0.44
N VAL A 14 5.90 -2.88 -0.09
CA VAL A 14 5.27 -1.56 -0.31
C VAL A 14 4.09 -1.68 -1.27
N VAL A 15 4.28 -2.35 -2.41
CA VAL A 15 3.21 -2.53 -3.42
C VAL A 15 2.03 -3.32 -2.87
N LEU A 16 2.28 -4.39 -2.11
CA LEU A 16 1.22 -5.16 -1.46
C LEU A 16 0.44 -4.30 -0.45
N THR A 17 1.15 -3.50 0.36
CA THR A 17 0.54 -2.62 1.36
C THR A 17 -0.27 -1.51 0.70
N LEU A 18 0.23 -0.91 -0.39
CA LEU A 18 -0.48 0.06 -1.21
C LEU A 18 -1.74 -0.54 -1.84
N ASN A 19 -1.64 -1.74 -2.42
CA ASN A 19 -2.77 -2.42 -3.02
C ASN A 19 -3.87 -2.69 -1.98
N ARG A 20 -3.47 -3.15 -0.79
CA ARG A 20 -4.37 -3.34 0.35
C ARG A 20 -5.00 -2.02 0.81
N TYR A 21 -4.20 -0.96 0.96
CA TYR A 21 -4.67 0.38 1.31
C TYR A 21 -5.73 0.87 0.33
N CYS A 22 -5.44 0.81 -0.98
CA CYS A 22 -6.36 1.23 -2.03
C CYS A 22 -7.65 0.41 -2.03
N SER A 23 -7.54 -0.91 -1.85
CA SER A 23 -8.70 -1.82 -1.80
C SER A 23 -9.61 -1.56 -0.60
N ILE A 24 -9.06 -1.21 0.56
CA ILE A 24 -9.81 -0.97 1.80
C ILE A 24 -10.47 0.41 1.78
N ILE A 25 -9.72 1.46 1.46
CA ILE A 25 -10.21 2.85 1.54
C ILE A 25 -11.09 3.18 0.34
N TYR A 26 -10.70 2.77 -0.87
CA TYR A 26 -11.47 3.01 -2.10
C TYR A 26 -12.31 1.79 -2.48
N SER A 27 -12.93 1.14 -1.49
CA SER A 27 -13.72 -0.09 -1.68
C SER A 27 -14.86 0.02 -2.70
N ARG A 28 -15.35 1.24 -2.96
CA ARG A 28 -16.40 1.56 -3.95
C ARG A 28 -15.91 1.58 -5.40
N LYS A 29 -14.61 1.71 -5.66
CA LYS A 29 -14.05 1.77 -7.02
C LYS A 29 -13.58 0.37 -7.43
N ALA A 30 -14.32 -0.27 -8.34
CA ALA A 30 -14.02 -1.61 -8.84
C ALA A 30 -12.61 -1.73 -9.48
N PHE A 31 -12.08 -0.63 -10.00
CA PHE A 31 -10.75 -0.57 -10.61
C PHE A 31 -9.64 -1.05 -9.66
N PHE A 32 -9.65 -0.62 -8.39
CA PHE A 32 -8.60 -0.97 -7.42
C PHE A 32 -8.64 -2.43 -6.95
N LYS A 33 -9.74 -3.14 -7.22
CA LYS A 33 -9.87 -4.58 -6.95
C LYS A 33 -9.57 -5.44 -8.19
N SER A 34 -9.35 -4.83 -9.34
CA SER A 34 -9.10 -5.54 -10.59
C SER A 34 -7.68 -6.09 -10.64
N ASN A 35 -7.53 -7.31 -11.19
CA ASN A 35 -6.21 -7.89 -11.50
C ASN A 35 -5.36 -6.97 -12.41
N LYS A 36 -6.00 -6.12 -13.22
CA LYS A 36 -5.31 -5.13 -14.06
C LYS A 36 -4.52 -4.12 -13.22
N PHE A 37 -5.06 -3.68 -12.08
CA PHE A 37 -4.38 -2.73 -11.19
C PHE A 37 -3.16 -3.37 -10.52
N ILE A 38 -3.27 -4.64 -10.12
CA ILE A 38 -2.16 -5.41 -9.56
C ILE A 38 -1.05 -5.56 -10.61
N ALA A 39 -1.40 -5.94 -11.84
CA ALA A 39 -0.44 -6.10 -12.94
C ALA A 39 0.29 -4.78 -13.25
N ILE A 40 -0.43 -3.65 -13.32
CA ILE A 40 0.16 -2.32 -13.51
C ILE A 40 1.11 -1.98 -12.35
N SER A 41 0.70 -2.25 -11.11
CA SER A 41 1.53 -1.97 -9.93
C SER A 41 2.82 -2.77 -9.93
N ILE A 42 2.77 -4.05 -10.29
CA ILE A 42 3.96 -4.90 -10.45
C ILE A 42 4.85 -4.36 -11.58
N GLY A 43 4.27 -4.02 -12.73
CA GLY A 43 5.03 -3.45 -13.86
C GLY A 43 5.77 -2.16 -13.48
N ILE A 44 5.11 -1.25 -12.77
CA ILE A 44 5.71 -0.01 -12.27
C ILE A 44 6.83 -0.30 -11.27
N GLN A 45 6.63 -1.25 -10.35
CA GLN A 45 7.66 -1.65 -9.39
C GLN A 45 8.93 -2.15 -10.09
N TRP A 46 8.77 -3.02 -11.09
CA TRP A 46 9.88 -3.53 -11.88
C TRP A 46 10.59 -2.42 -12.65
N PHE A 47 9.84 -1.52 -13.27
CA PHE A 47 10.39 -0.39 -14.01
C PHE A 47 11.21 0.54 -13.11
N ILE A 48 10.67 0.91 -11.95
CA ILE A 48 11.38 1.74 -10.96
C ILE A 48 12.65 1.03 -10.47
N GLY A 49 12.54 -0.26 -10.12
CA GLY A 49 13.70 -1.05 -9.67
C GLY A 49 14.79 -1.15 -10.73
N PHE A 50 14.41 -1.28 -12.01
CA PHE A 50 15.36 -1.28 -13.12
C PHE A 50 16.04 0.09 -13.30
N LEU A 51 15.27 1.18 -13.26
CA LEU A 51 15.78 2.54 -13.40
C LEU A 51 16.81 2.89 -12.32
N ILE A 52 16.55 2.48 -11.07
CA ILE A 52 17.46 2.72 -9.94
C ILE A 52 18.70 1.81 -10.01
N ALA A 53 18.58 0.61 -10.56
CA ALA A 53 19.70 -0.33 -10.72
C ALA A 53 20.64 0.03 -11.90
N LEU A 54 20.14 0.76 -12.90
CA LEU A 54 20.87 1.17 -14.11
C LEU A 54 22.22 1.88 -13.87
N PRO A 55 22.37 2.81 -12.90
CA PRO A 55 23.66 3.44 -12.61
C PRO A 55 24.72 2.48 -12.04
N PHE A 56 24.33 1.33 -11.50
CA PHE A 56 25.23 0.39 -10.82
C PHE A 56 26.33 -0.20 -11.72
N PRO A 57 26.03 -0.84 -12.88
CA PRO A 57 27.07 -1.39 -13.77
C PRO A 57 27.93 -0.31 -14.45
N ILE A 58 27.42 0.91 -14.59
CA ILE A 58 28.15 2.02 -15.22
C ILE A 58 29.17 2.61 -14.23
N LEU A 59 28.80 2.75 -12.96
CA LEU A 59 29.62 3.36 -11.91
C LEU A 59 30.55 2.36 -11.20
N LEU A 60 30.27 1.04 -11.23
CA LEU A 60 31.17 0.04 -10.64
C LEU A 60 32.44 -0.22 -11.48
N LYS A 61 32.41 0.04 -12.80
CA LYS A 61 33.56 -0.24 -13.69
C LYS A 61 34.87 0.42 -13.25
N PRO A 62 34.89 1.71 -12.83
CA PRO A 62 36.10 2.37 -12.35
C PRO A 62 36.38 2.19 -10.85
N TYR A 63 35.42 1.72 -10.04
CA TYR A 63 35.57 1.65 -8.58
C TYR A 63 35.29 0.23 -8.07
N CYS A 64 36.28 -0.42 -7.48
CA CYS A 64 36.12 -1.74 -6.84
C CYS A 64 35.19 -1.71 -5.60
N ALA A 65 34.75 -0.54 -5.16
CA ALA A 65 33.82 -0.33 -4.06
C ALA A 65 32.84 0.81 -4.37
N LEU A 66 31.64 0.77 -3.77
CA LEU A 66 30.64 1.83 -3.92
C LEU A 66 31.18 3.13 -3.30
N PRO A 67 31.23 4.25 -4.04
CA PRO A 67 31.66 5.52 -3.48
C PRO A 67 30.74 5.95 -2.32
N SER A 68 31.34 6.48 -1.25
CA SER A 68 30.60 6.91 -0.04
C SER A 68 29.52 7.96 -0.32
N TRP A 69 29.73 8.83 -1.32
CA TRP A 69 28.75 9.83 -1.75
C TRP A 69 27.53 9.22 -2.46
N LEU A 70 27.67 8.02 -3.04
CA LEU A 70 26.61 7.27 -3.71
C LEU A 70 25.78 6.45 -2.71
N MET A 71 26.35 6.17 -1.54
CA MET A 71 25.73 5.39 -0.47
C MET A 71 24.34 5.90 -0.03
N PRO A 72 24.11 7.20 0.27
CA PRO A 72 22.78 7.68 0.63
C PRO A 72 21.76 7.51 -0.49
N TYR A 73 22.17 7.64 -1.76
CA TYR A 73 21.29 7.45 -2.91
C TYR A 73 20.70 6.04 -3.00
N TYR A 74 21.37 5.03 -2.44
CA TYR A 74 20.86 3.66 -2.43
C TYR A 74 20.24 3.26 -1.09
N LEU A 75 20.80 3.67 0.04
CA LEU A 75 20.25 3.31 1.35
C LEU A 75 18.86 3.90 1.55
N LEU A 76 18.63 5.14 1.13
CA LEU A 76 17.35 5.81 1.31
C LEU A 76 16.18 5.09 0.59
N PRO A 77 16.22 4.86 -0.74
CA PRO A 77 15.11 4.22 -1.45
C PRO A 77 14.92 2.73 -1.13
N PHE A 78 15.97 2.01 -0.71
CA PHE A 78 15.86 0.56 -0.52
C PHE A 78 15.69 0.12 0.94
N GLN A 79 16.25 0.86 1.90
CA GLN A 79 16.19 0.48 3.31
C GLN A 79 15.33 1.41 4.15
N VAL A 80 15.29 2.72 3.84
CA VAL A 80 14.62 3.69 4.72
C VAL A 80 13.19 3.97 4.25
N ILE A 81 13.00 4.28 2.97
CA ILE A 81 11.69 4.66 2.41
C ILE A 81 10.68 3.51 2.48
N PRO A 82 11.01 2.25 2.14
CA PRO A 82 10.03 1.16 2.15
C PRO A 82 9.38 0.90 3.53
N PRO A 83 10.13 0.71 4.64
CA PRO A 83 9.52 0.45 5.93
C PRO A 83 8.72 1.66 6.45
N ILE A 84 9.18 2.90 6.22
CA ILE A 84 8.42 4.10 6.59
C ILE A 84 7.08 4.14 5.84
N THR A 85 7.11 3.88 4.53
CA THR A 85 5.91 3.86 3.71
C THR A 85 4.94 2.78 4.16
N ILE A 86 5.44 1.57 4.45
CA ILE A 86 4.64 0.46 4.97
C ILE A 86 4.01 0.82 6.33
N LEU A 87 4.79 1.42 7.23
CA LEU A 87 4.31 1.85 8.55
C LEU A 87 3.17 2.88 8.41
N VAL A 88 3.38 3.92 7.60
CA VAL A 88 2.39 4.98 7.37
C VAL A 88 1.11 4.40 6.77
N LEU A 89 1.20 3.57 5.73
CA LEU A 89 0.03 2.97 5.10
C LEU A 89 -0.74 2.06 6.08
N ASN A 90 -0.03 1.26 6.88
CA ASN A 90 -0.66 0.41 7.88
C ASN A 90 -1.35 1.22 8.97
N LEU A 91 -0.77 2.33 9.43
CA LEU A 91 -1.42 3.24 10.38
C LEU A 91 -2.70 3.86 9.80
N LEU A 92 -2.68 4.23 8.51
CA LEU A 92 -3.87 4.75 7.84
C LEU A 92 -4.96 3.68 7.69
N ILE A 93 -4.59 2.44 7.31
CA ILE A 93 -5.51 1.30 7.26
C ILE A 93 -6.12 1.06 8.65
N PHE A 94 -5.30 1.06 9.70
CA PHE A 94 -5.74 0.85 11.06
C PHE A 94 -6.72 1.94 11.51
N LYS A 95 -6.38 3.22 11.30
CA LYS A 95 -7.26 4.35 11.61
C LYS A 95 -8.61 4.26 10.88
N TYR A 96 -8.58 3.88 9.60
CA TYR A 96 -9.78 3.70 8.80
C TYR A 96 -10.64 2.52 9.29
N ALA A 97 -10.02 1.37 9.57
CA ALA A 97 -10.70 0.18 10.09
C ALA A 97 -11.33 0.46 11.45
N HIS A 98 -10.59 1.07 12.39
CA HIS A 98 -11.09 1.43 13.70
C HIS A 98 -12.25 2.45 13.63
N SER A 99 -12.16 3.44 12.74
CA SER A 99 -13.28 4.37 12.49
C SER A 99 -14.51 3.65 11.91
N SER A 100 -14.30 2.64 11.06
CA SER A 100 -15.39 1.85 10.48
C SER A 100 -16.07 0.96 11.51
N THR A 101 -15.31 0.28 12.39
CA THR A 101 -15.86 -0.56 13.45
C THR A 101 -16.71 0.24 14.42
N ARG A 102 -16.29 1.46 14.81
CA ARG A 102 -17.08 2.36 15.67
C ARG A 102 -18.43 2.75 15.07
N ARG A 103 -18.58 2.76 13.74
CA ARG A 103 -19.85 3.08 13.07
C ARG A 103 -20.84 1.91 13.09
N VAL A 104 -20.35 0.68 13.22
CA VAL A 104 -21.15 -0.55 13.08
C VAL A 104 -21.44 -1.19 14.45
N GLN A 105 -20.72 -0.81 15.50
CA GLN A 105 -21.00 -1.32 16.84
C GLN A 105 -22.33 -0.74 17.36
N PRO A 106 -23.40 -1.54 17.53
CA PRO A 106 -24.61 -1.08 18.19
C PRO A 106 -24.24 -0.75 19.63
N GLN A 107 -24.52 0.47 20.07
CA GLN A 107 -24.32 0.90 21.44
C GLN A 107 -25.06 -0.05 22.38
N HIS A 108 -24.32 -0.98 23.02
CA HIS A 108 -24.86 -1.94 23.99
C HIS A 108 -25.11 -1.31 25.37
N GLY A 109 -25.58 -0.06 25.42
CA GLY A 109 -25.73 0.63 26.71
C GLY A 109 -26.30 2.03 26.61
N ALA A 110 -27.46 2.21 25.98
CA ALA A 110 -28.39 3.26 26.33
C ALA A 110 -29.74 2.95 25.66
N THR A 111 -30.75 2.71 26.49
CA THR A 111 -32.15 2.60 26.12
C THR A 111 -32.65 3.95 25.61
N ILE A 112 -32.29 4.35 24.39
CA ILE A 112 -32.97 5.44 23.67
C ILE A 112 -33.14 4.97 22.23
N VAL A 113 -34.41 4.76 21.88
CA VAL A 113 -34.91 4.42 20.54
C VAL A 113 -34.61 5.59 19.60
N ILE A 114 -33.37 5.73 19.15
CA ILE A 114 -33.05 6.52 17.97
C ILE A 114 -33.21 5.58 16.79
N ARG A 115 -34.38 5.62 16.15
CA ARG A 115 -34.62 4.96 14.86
C ARG A 115 -33.46 5.32 13.92
N PRO A 116 -32.62 4.37 13.49
CA PRO A 116 -31.76 4.65 12.37
C PRO A 116 -32.68 4.96 11.20
N LYS A 117 -32.48 6.09 10.53
CA LYS A 117 -33.16 6.41 9.27
C LYS A 117 -32.70 5.35 8.27
N ILE A 118 -33.43 4.24 8.22
CA ILE A 118 -33.19 3.13 7.31
C ILE A 118 -33.16 3.73 5.92
N ASN A 119 -32.01 3.56 5.26
CA ASN A 119 -31.78 4.06 3.93
C ASN A 119 -32.76 3.32 3.00
N ALA A 120 -33.59 4.05 2.26
CA ALA A 120 -34.67 3.47 1.45
C ALA A 120 -34.18 2.40 0.44
N ARG A 121 -32.87 2.42 0.13
CA ARG A 121 -32.19 1.43 -0.70
C ARG A 121 -32.15 0.02 -0.09
N ASP A 122 -32.04 -0.09 1.22
CA ASP A 122 -31.98 -1.39 1.92
C ASP A 122 -33.39 -1.98 2.13
N LEU A 123 -34.43 -1.12 2.14
CA LEU A 123 -35.82 -1.56 2.25
C LEU A 123 -36.30 -2.33 1.01
N HIS A 124 -35.72 -2.06 -0.16
CA HIS A 124 -36.05 -2.75 -1.40
C HIS A 124 -35.46 -4.18 -1.44
N LEU A 125 -34.40 -4.45 -0.68
CA LEU A 125 -33.78 -5.78 -0.60
C LEU A 125 -34.53 -6.73 0.34
N LEU A 126 -35.35 -6.20 1.25
CA LEU A 126 -36.16 -6.97 2.19
C LEU A 126 -37.56 -7.33 1.66
N LYS A 127 -37.90 -6.88 0.45
CA LYS A 127 -39.22 -7.11 -0.17
C LYS A 127 -39.29 -8.36 -1.05
N HIS A 128 -38.20 -9.15 -1.12
CA HIS A 128 -38.14 -10.41 -1.84
C HIS A 128 -37.84 -11.57 -0.90
#